data_AF-A0AA40ZR61-F1
#
_entry.id   AF-A0AA40ZR61-F1
#
_cell.length_a   1.000
_cell.length_b   1.000
_cell.length_c   1.000
_cell.angle_alpha   90.00
_cell.angle_beta   90.00
_cell.angle_gamma   90.00
#
_symmetry.space_group_name_H-M   'P 1'
#
loop_
_entity.id
_entity.type
_entity.pdbx_description
1 polymer ?
#
loop_
_entity_poly.entity_id
_entity_poly.type
_entity_poly.pdbx_seq_one_letter_code
_entity_poly.pdbx_strand_id
1 'polypeptide(L)'
;MDKILEFEGLDAALYPCVGPLVMDPAVLKQNYNFPFRTTQAYRWFVAVNGEEVVGFIPVERRKSGWIMNNYYIKGRDETVLEALLQRIMAVAAEEKCTLTAISFLEDRDVFCRLGFEEVNVWKRYVKMVKNG
;
A
#
# COMPACT_ATOMS: atom_id res chain seq x y z
N MET A 1 5.52 2.02 15.22
CA MET A 1 6.03 2.48 13.92
C MET A 1 6.67 3.83 14.15
N ASP A 2 7.91 3.99 13.70
CA ASP A 2 8.69 5.20 13.95
C ASP A 2 8.67 6.17 12.77
N LYS A 3 8.65 5.63 11.54
CA LYS A 3 8.68 6.42 10.31
C LYS A 3 8.11 5.68 9.11
N ILE A 4 7.73 6.46 8.11
CA ILE A 4 7.40 5.98 6.77
C ILE A 4 8.51 6.46 5.82
N LEU A 5 9.16 5.51 5.16
CA LEU A 5 10.12 5.78 4.09
C LEU A 5 9.40 5.74 2.74
N GLU A 6 9.90 6.52 1.80
CA GLU A 6 9.37 6.60 0.45
C GLU A 6 10.46 6.32 -0.57
N PHE A 7 10.17 5.42 -1.51
CA PHE A 7 11.11 5.05 -2.56
C PHE A 7 10.45 5.14 -3.93
N GLU A 8 11.18 5.63 -4.92
CA GLU A 8 10.81 5.43 -6.32
C GLU A 8 10.98 3.95 -6.69
N GLY A 9 10.13 3.43 -7.57
CA GLY A 9 9.95 1.98 -7.71
C GLY A 9 11.18 1.19 -8.18
N LEU A 10 12.16 1.83 -8.82
CA LEU A 10 13.44 1.22 -9.20
C LEU A 10 14.64 1.75 -8.39
N ASP A 11 14.39 2.47 -7.29
CA ASP A 11 15.45 2.92 -6.40
C ASP A 11 16.23 1.72 -5.83
N ALA A 12 17.56 1.75 -5.94
CA ALA A 12 18.42 0.68 -5.44
C ALA A 12 18.26 0.47 -3.91
N ALA A 13 17.91 1.51 -3.16
CA ALA A 13 17.69 1.44 -1.72
C ALA A 13 16.39 0.71 -1.33
N LEU A 14 15.41 0.60 -2.24
CA LEU A 14 14.16 -0.11 -2.00
C LEU A 14 14.40 -1.61 -1.78
N TYR A 15 15.20 -2.24 -2.64
CA TYR A 15 15.38 -3.69 -2.67
C TYR A 15 15.92 -4.29 -1.35
N PRO A 16 17.01 -3.78 -0.74
CA PRO A 16 17.44 -4.29 0.55
C PRO A 16 16.44 -4.00 1.68
N CYS A 17 15.64 -2.93 1.55
CA CYS A 17 14.65 -2.55 2.55
C CYS A 17 13.46 -3.54 2.59
N VAL A 18 12.86 -3.84 1.44
CA VAL A 18 11.66 -4.72 1.38
C VAL A 18 11.95 -6.16 1.00
N GLY A 19 13.14 -6.44 0.45
CA GLY A 19 13.58 -7.74 -0.04
C GLY A 19 13.30 -8.91 0.90
N PRO A 20 13.75 -8.85 2.18
CA PRO A 20 13.50 -9.91 3.14
C PRO A 20 12.02 -10.25 3.32
N LEU A 21 11.14 -9.24 3.32
CA LEU A 21 9.70 -9.43 3.49
C LEU A 21 9.02 -9.95 2.23
N VAL A 22 9.29 -9.36 1.06
CA VAL A 22 8.62 -9.77 -0.19
C VAL A 22 8.99 -11.19 -0.61
N MET A 23 10.10 -11.73 -0.09
CA MET A 23 10.55 -13.10 -0.27
C MET A 23 10.09 -14.06 0.83
N ASP A 24 9.52 -13.57 1.93
CA ASP A 24 9.02 -14.42 3.02
C ASP A 24 7.74 -15.18 2.57
N PRO A 25 7.73 -16.53 2.62
CA PRO A 25 6.55 -17.32 2.27
C PRO A 25 5.29 -16.96 3.05
N ALA A 26 5.40 -16.54 4.32
CA ALA A 26 4.27 -16.13 5.13
C ALA A 26 3.67 -14.81 4.62
N VAL A 27 4.52 -13.86 4.20
CA VAL A 27 4.11 -12.59 3.59
C VAL A 27 3.45 -12.83 2.23
N LEU A 28 4.07 -13.66 1.38
CA LEU A 28 3.49 -14.02 0.08
C LEU A 28 2.14 -14.73 0.25
N LYS A 29 2.00 -15.62 1.22
CA LYS A 29 0.75 -16.34 1.50
C LYS A 29 -0.38 -15.39 1.90
N GLN A 30 -0.09 -14.30 2.63
CA GLN A 30 -1.08 -13.26 2.92
C GLN A 30 -1.56 -12.58 1.64
N ASN A 31 -0.67 -12.40 0.66
CA ASN A 31 -1.01 -11.89 -0.66
C ASN A 31 -1.44 -13.00 -1.66
N TYR A 32 -1.98 -14.12 -1.17
CA TYR A 32 -2.42 -15.26 -1.99
C TYR A 32 -1.35 -15.80 -2.96
N ASN A 33 -0.08 -15.75 -2.54
CA ASN A 33 1.11 -16.11 -3.32
C ASN A 33 1.30 -15.28 -4.59
N PHE A 34 0.64 -14.12 -4.70
CA PHE A 34 0.88 -13.19 -5.79
C PHE A 34 2.14 -12.36 -5.50
N PRO A 35 3.08 -12.22 -6.45
CA PRO A 35 4.29 -11.45 -6.23
C PRO A 35 3.98 -9.95 -6.17
N PHE A 36 4.77 -9.22 -5.38
CA PHE A 36 4.77 -7.76 -5.45
C PHE A 36 5.50 -7.31 -6.72
N ARG A 37 4.96 -6.30 -7.40
CA ARG A 37 5.48 -5.79 -8.67
C ARG A 37 5.93 -4.34 -8.49
N THR A 38 6.97 -3.97 -9.23
CA THR A 38 7.48 -2.59 -9.26
C THR A 38 8.02 -2.24 -10.65
N THR A 39 7.95 -0.96 -11.01
CA THR A 39 8.55 -0.35 -12.20
C THR A 39 8.84 1.13 -11.89
N GLN A 40 9.33 1.92 -12.84
CA GLN A 40 9.48 3.38 -12.66
C GLN A 40 8.16 4.11 -12.36
N ALA A 41 7.02 3.51 -12.72
CA ALA A 41 5.71 4.08 -12.43
C ALA A 41 5.33 3.96 -10.94
N TYR A 42 6.00 3.10 -10.19
CA TYR A 42 5.67 2.84 -8.79
C TYR A 42 6.36 3.82 -7.86
N ARG A 43 5.67 4.16 -6.77
CA ARG A 43 6.24 4.75 -5.56
C ARG A 43 5.87 3.84 -4.38
N TRP A 44 6.84 3.51 -3.54
CA TRP A 44 6.66 2.62 -2.41
C TRP A 44 6.65 3.41 -1.12
N PHE A 45 5.64 3.15 -0.29
CA PHE A 45 5.53 3.68 1.07
C PHE A 45 5.81 2.54 2.04
N VAL A 46 6.84 2.68 2.87
CA VAL A 46 7.38 1.59 3.70
C VAL A 46 7.37 2.03 5.16
N ALA A 47 6.57 1.38 5.99
CA ALA A 47 6.49 1.61 7.42
C ALA A 47 7.60 0.84 8.15
N VAL A 48 8.37 1.55 8.98
CA VAL A 48 9.52 1.01 9.70
C VAL A 48 9.35 1.22 11.21
N ASN A 49 9.72 0.21 12.00
CA ASN A 49 9.77 0.23 13.46
C ASN A 49 11.18 -0.22 13.90
N GLY A 50 12.00 0.71 14.37
CA GLY A 50 13.44 0.49 14.55
C GLY A 50 14.13 0.19 13.22
N GLU A 51 14.66 -1.03 13.10
CA GLU A 51 15.28 -1.57 11.88
C GLU A 51 14.34 -2.52 11.11
N GLU A 52 13.16 -2.82 11.65
CA GLU A 52 12.22 -3.76 11.05
C GLU A 52 11.21 -3.03 10.15
N VAL A 53 11.02 -3.54 8.94
CA VAL A 53 9.88 -3.15 8.10
C VAL A 53 8.62 -3.85 8.62
N VAL A 54 7.62 -3.07 8.99
CA VAL A 54 6.35 -3.57 9.56
C VAL A 54 5.18 -3.48 8.58
N GLY A 55 5.36 -2.83 7.43
CA GLY A 55 4.37 -2.82 6.37
C GLY A 55 4.83 -2.00 5.18
N PHE A 56 4.17 -2.19 4.04
CA PHE A 56 4.43 -1.38 2.85
C PHE A 56 3.23 -1.37 1.90
N ILE A 57 3.10 -0.29 1.13
CA ILE A 57 2.13 -0.15 0.03
C ILE A 57 2.86 0.34 -1.22
N PRO A 58 3.04 -0.50 -2.25
CA PRO A 58 3.38 -0.05 -3.59
C PRO A 58 2.18 0.66 -4.24
N VAL A 59 2.41 1.88 -4.72
CA VAL A 59 1.42 2.68 -5.44
C VAL A 59 1.87 2.86 -6.88
N GLU A 60 1.08 2.35 -7.82
CA GLU A 60 1.33 2.55 -9.24
C GLU A 60 0.74 3.89 -9.69
N ARG A 61 1.58 4.81 -10.16
CA ARG A 61 1.14 6.10 -10.69
C ARG A 61 0.75 5.94 -12.15
N ARG A 62 -0.53 6.20 -12.47
CA ARG A 62 -1.04 6.22 -13.85
C ARG A 62 -1.60 7.60 -14.19
N LYS A 63 -1.74 7.87 -15.49
CA LYS A 63 -2.37 9.10 -16.00
C LYS A 63 -3.81 9.28 -15.48
N SER A 64 -4.52 8.18 -15.24
CA SER A 64 -5.91 8.17 -14.77
C SER A 64 -6.05 8.19 -13.24
N GLY A 65 -4.95 8.38 -12.50
CA GLY A 65 -4.91 8.27 -11.04
C GLY A 65 -3.99 7.15 -10.57
N TRP A 66 -3.84 7.07 -9.26
CA TRP A 66 -2.90 6.17 -8.61
C TRP A 66 -3.60 4.92 -8.11
N ILE A 67 -2.93 3.78 -8.23
CA ILE A 67 -3.52 2.47 -7.95
C ILE A 67 -2.72 1.75 -6.88
N MET A 68 -3.39 1.39 -5.80
CA MET A 68 -2.97 0.42 -4.80
C MET A 68 -3.67 -0.90 -5.09
N ASN A 69 -2.93 -1.99 -5.27
CA ASN A 69 -3.54 -3.29 -5.60
C ASN A 69 -3.16 -4.38 -4.61
N ASN A 70 -1.95 -4.32 -4.05
CA ASN A 70 -1.47 -5.25 -3.05
C ASN A 70 -0.62 -4.49 -2.03
N TYR A 71 -0.62 -4.97 -0.79
CA TYR A 71 0.22 -4.45 0.29
C TYR A 71 0.47 -5.55 1.31
N TYR A 72 1.39 -5.28 2.23
CA TYR A 72 1.65 -6.14 3.37
C TYR A 72 1.64 -5.31 4.64
N ILE A 73 1.00 -5.81 5.70
CA ILE A 73 0.97 -5.20 7.03
C ILE A 73 1.21 -6.31 8.05
N LYS A 74 2.29 -6.19 8.83
CA LYS A 74 2.64 -7.15 9.87
C LYS A 74 1.50 -7.25 10.89
N GLY A 75 1.04 -8.47 11.14
CA GLY A 75 -0.02 -8.73 12.10
C GLY A 75 -1.38 -8.11 11.75
N ARG A 76 -1.58 -7.61 10.51
CA ARG A 76 -2.78 -6.85 10.12
C ARG A 76 -3.06 -5.66 11.06
N ASP A 77 -2.00 -4.99 11.52
CA ASP A 77 -2.11 -3.81 12.37
C ASP A 77 -2.77 -2.64 11.61
N GLU A 78 -4.04 -2.36 11.92
CA GLU A 78 -4.79 -1.26 11.31
C GLU A 78 -4.10 0.10 11.48
N THR A 79 -3.36 0.32 12.56
CA THR A 79 -2.66 1.58 12.83
C THR A 79 -1.55 1.81 11.80
N VAL A 80 -0.85 0.75 11.40
CA VAL A 80 0.20 0.80 10.37
C VAL A 80 -0.43 1.02 9.00
N LEU A 81 -1.53 0.32 8.69
CA LEU A 81 -2.26 0.52 7.44
C LEU A 81 -2.79 1.95 7.32
N GLU A 82 -3.41 2.46 8.37
CA GLU A 82 -3.98 3.80 8.43
C GLU A 82 -2.89 4.86 8.24
N ALA A 83 -1.74 4.74 8.92
CA ALA A 83 -0.62 5.66 8.77
C ALA A 83 -0.05 5.67 7.34
N LEU A 84 0.10 4.50 6.71
CA LEU A 84 0.55 4.40 5.32
C LEU A 84 -0.44 5.07 4.36
N LEU A 85 -1.74 4.81 4.52
CA LEU A 85 -2.78 5.42 3.70
C LEU A 85 -2.87 6.93 3.88
N GLN A 86 -2.77 7.44 5.12
CA GLN A 86 -2.72 8.88 5.39
C GLN A 86 -1.52 9.54 4.68
N ARG A 87 -0.34 8.90 4.71
CA ARG A 87 0.82 9.43 3.99
C ARG A 87 0.62 9.44 2.48
N ILE A 88 0.07 8.37 1.91
CA ILE A 88 -0.26 8.30 0.48
C ILE A 88 -1.27 9.37 0.08
N MET A 89 -2.31 9.57 0.90
CA MET A 89 -3.33 10.60 0.69
C MET A 89 -2.76 12.01 0.70
N ALA A 90 -1.85 12.32 1.62
CA ALA A 90 -1.21 13.63 1.67
C ALA A 90 -0.42 13.91 0.38
N VAL A 91 0.39 12.95 -0.08
CA VAL A 91 1.17 13.08 -1.33
C VAL A 91 0.25 13.16 -2.55
N ALA A 92 -0.80 12.33 -2.60
CA ALA A 92 -1.74 12.34 -3.72
C ALA A 92 -2.54 13.65 -3.81
N ALA A 93 -2.88 14.27 -2.67
CA ALA A 93 -3.56 15.56 -2.62
C ALA A 93 -2.68 16.70 -3.17
N GLU A 94 -1.39 16.71 -2.83
CA GLU A 94 -0.41 17.66 -3.40
C GLU A 94 -0.34 17.52 -4.94
N GLU A 95 -0.42 16.29 -5.45
CA GLU A 95 -0.38 15.98 -6.88
C GLU A 95 -1.78 15.99 -7.56
N LYS A 96 -2.84 16.36 -6.83
CA LYS A 96 -4.25 16.36 -7.31
C LYS A 96 -4.65 15.05 -7.99
N CYS A 97 -4.20 13.94 -7.44
CA CYS A 97 -4.40 12.60 -7.99
C CYS A 97 -5.53 11.86 -7.28
N THR A 98 -6.41 11.23 -8.05
CA THR A 98 -7.39 10.28 -7.54
C THR A 98 -6.69 8.99 -7.12
N LEU A 99 -7.12 8.41 -6.00
CA LEU A 99 -6.65 7.11 -5.51
C LEU A 99 -7.68 6.02 -5.82
N THR A 100 -7.21 4.88 -6.30
CA THR A 100 -7.98 3.63 -6.40
C THR A 100 -7.25 2.55 -5.60
N ALA A 101 -7.97 1.88 -4.71
CA ALA A 101 -7.49 0.71 -3.98
C ALA A 101 -8.25 -0.53 -4.44
N ILE A 102 -7.54 -1.62 -4.68
CA ILE A 102 -8.07 -2.98 -4.55
C ILE A 102 -7.53 -3.48 -3.22
N SER A 103 -8.37 -3.47 -2.18
CA SER A 103 -7.98 -3.85 -0.82
C SER A 103 -8.64 -5.17 -0.42
N PHE A 104 -8.12 -5.81 0.62
CA PHE A 104 -8.82 -6.94 1.23
C PHE A 104 -10.13 -6.47 1.85
N LEU A 105 -11.16 -7.31 1.76
CA LEU A 105 -12.47 -6.99 2.34
C LEU A 105 -12.39 -6.75 3.85
N GLU A 106 -11.44 -7.39 4.52
CA GLU A 106 -11.18 -7.27 5.95
C GLU A 106 -10.66 -5.89 6.35
N ASP A 107 -9.98 -5.19 5.43
CA ASP A 107 -9.39 -3.87 5.69
C ASP A 107 -10.32 -2.71 5.29
N ARG A 108 -11.50 -3.03 4.74
CA ARG A 108 -12.50 -2.06 4.25
C ARG A 108 -12.74 -0.92 5.24
N ASP A 109 -12.94 -1.25 6.52
CA ASP A 109 -13.37 -0.27 7.50
C ASP A 109 -12.31 0.81 7.72
N VAL A 110 -11.01 0.46 7.61
CA VAL A 110 -9.89 1.40 7.64
C VAL A 110 -9.98 2.39 6.46
N PHE A 111 -10.19 1.87 5.24
CA PHE A 111 -10.33 2.70 4.04
C PHE A 111 -11.57 3.62 4.13
N CYS A 112 -12.72 3.11 4.62
CA CYS A 112 -13.92 3.91 4.81
C CYS A 112 -13.71 5.05 5.82
N ARG A 113 -13.04 4.81 6.95
CA ARG A 113 -12.70 5.86 7.94
C ARG A 113 -11.87 6.99 7.33
N LEU A 114 -11.01 6.65 6.36
CA LEU A 114 -10.19 7.61 5.62
C LEU A 114 -10.92 8.25 4.43
N GLY A 115 -12.21 7.98 4.27
CA GLY A 115 -13.06 8.57 3.24
C GLY A 115 -12.78 8.03 1.83
N PHE A 116 -12.43 6.75 1.73
CA PHE A 116 -12.56 6.01 0.47
C PHE A 116 -14.00 5.47 0.34
N GLU A 117 -14.53 5.49 -0.87
CA GLU A 117 -15.86 5.02 -1.21
C GLU A 117 -15.77 3.66 -1.92
N GLU A 118 -16.68 2.74 -1.60
CA GLU A 118 -16.77 1.46 -2.29
C GLU A 118 -17.31 1.63 -3.72
N VAL A 119 -16.67 0.97 -4.68
CA VAL A 119 -17.12 0.92 -6.07
C VAL A 119 -17.60 -0.47 -6.45
N ASN A 120 -16.87 -1.50 -6.03
CA ASN A 120 -17.25 -2.88 -6.32
C ASN A 120 -16.73 -3.84 -5.27
N VAL A 121 -17.57 -4.78 -4.85
CA VAL A 121 -17.23 -5.79 -3.82
C VAL A 121 -17.17 -7.17 -4.47
N TRP A 122 -16.06 -7.88 -4.24
CA TRP A 122 -15.88 -9.28 -4.62
C TRP A 122 -15.70 -10.14 -3.37
N LYS A 123 -15.63 -11.46 -3.57
CA LYS A 123 -15.55 -12.46 -2.48
C LYS A 123 -14.47 -12.18 -1.43
N ARG A 124 -13.34 -11.60 -1.82
CA ARG A 124 -12.16 -11.38 -0.95
C ARG A 124 -11.65 -9.94 -0.95
N TYR A 125 -12.15 -9.11 -1.86
CA TYR A 125 -11.58 -7.81 -2.16
C TYR A 125 -12.69 -6.79 -2.35
N VAL A 126 -12.35 -5.53 -2.12
CA VAL A 126 -13.19 -4.39 -2.46
C VAL A 126 -12.38 -3.41 -3.28
N LYS A 127 -12.96 -2.92 -4.38
CA LYS A 127 -12.46 -1.76 -5.08
C LYS A 127 -12.99 -0.53 -4.38
N MET A 128 -12.10 0.34 -3.96
CA MET A 128 -12.43 1.59 -3.31
C MET A 128 -11.75 2.75 -4.03
N VAL A 129 -12.39 3.92 -4.02
CA VAL A 129 -11.87 5.12 -4.66
C VAL A 129 -11.89 6.30 -3.69
N LYS A 130 -10.91 7.17 -3.83
CA LYS A 130 -10.90 8.47 -3.15
C LYS A 130 -10.55 9.54 -4.16
N ASN A 131 -11.48 10.46 -4.35
CA ASN A 131 -11.27 11.63 -5.19
C ASN A 131 -10.30 12.58 -4.47
N GLY A 132 -9.35 13.13 -5.25
CA GLY A 132 -8.33 14.07 -4.75
C GLY A 132 -8.86 15.49 -4.58
#